data_AF-A0A327NRS1-F1
#
_entry.id   AF-A0A327NRS1-F1
#
_cell.length_a   1.000
_cell.length_b   1.000
_cell.length_c   1.000
_cell.angle_alpha   90.00
_cell.angle_beta   90.00
_cell.angle_gamma   90.00
#
_symmetry.space_group_name_H-M   'P 1'
#
loop_
_entity.id
_entity.type
_entity.pdbx_description
1 polymer ?
#
loop_
_entity_poly.entity_id
_entity_poly.type
_entity_poly.pdbx_seq_one_letter_code
_entity_poly.pdbx_strand_id
1 'polypeptide(L)'
;MENQSRRSALKAMSAAAIGATLPHEQEVNLENGTQTKPFVIREAEGRFDELYHIMGFELSLKVSGKDTNEQLSTYYGTYKKNDGPPLHVHYKQDEEFYIVDGEVLFQVGNEKFTLKVGDTIYLPRNVPHTFLVLSETARLFFQTNPSGKTEAFFKKLSQLGPKATMDEVQKLHLAHDLSIVGPPLKV
;
A
#
# COMPACT_ATOMS: atom_id res chain seq x y z
N MET A 1 -39.46 -25.80 60.31
CA MET A 1 -40.46 -24.82 59.83
C MET A 1 -40.09 -24.44 58.41
N GLU A 2 -40.90 -24.94 57.47
CA GLU A 2 -40.97 -24.45 56.10
C GLU A 2 -41.19 -22.93 56.07
N ASN A 3 -40.68 -22.24 55.06
CA ASN A 3 -41.60 -21.47 54.23
C ASN A 3 -41.10 -21.32 52.79
N GLN A 4 -42.06 -21.49 51.91
CA GLN A 4 -41.98 -21.68 50.47
C GLN A 4 -41.72 -20.38 49.70
N SER A 5 -41.19 -20.59 48.49
CA SER A 5 -41.65 -19.97 47.23
C SER A 5 -41.61 -18.45 47.09
N ARG A 6 -40.63 -17.99 46.31
CA ARG A 6 -40.92 -17.14 45.13
C ARG A 6 -40.15 -17.65 43.92
N ARG A 7 -40.84 -18.43 43.09
CA ARG A 7 -40.48 -18.68 41.70
C ARG A 7 -40.72 -17.40 40.89
N SER A 8 -39.75 -16.97 40.11
CA SER A 8 -40.02 -16.23 38.87
C SER A 8 -38.98 -16.54 37.81
N ALA A 9 -39.41 -17.43 36.91
CA ALA A 9 -39.05 -17.59 35.50
C ALA A 9 -37.55 -17.65 35.11
N LEU A 10 -37.10 -18.88 34.87
CA LEU A 10 -36.17 -19.16 33.77
C LEU A 10 -36.75 -18.57 32.47
N LYS A 11 -35.97 -17.73 31.80
CA LYS A 11 -35.94 -17.74 30.33
C LYS A 11 -34.58 -18.27 29.93
N ALA A 12 -34.49 -19.59 29.79
CA ALA A 12 -33.43 -20.20 29.01
C ALA A 12 -33.62 -19.71 27.56
N MET A 13 -32.75 -18.81 27.11
CA MET A 13 -32.52 -18.69 25.67
C MET A 13 -31.76 -19.95 25.29
N SER A 14 -32.50 -20.93 24.76
CA SER A 14 -31.91 -22.05 24.06
C SER A 14 -31.12 -21.47 22.89
N ALA A 15 -29.80 -21.45 23.00
CA ALA A 15 -28.95 -21.29 21.83
C ALA A 15 -29.24 -22.51 20.95
N ALA A 16 -30.10 -22.33 19.96
CA ALA A 16 -30.18 -23.28 18.86
C ALA A 16 -28.79 -23.26 18.21
N ALA A 17 -27.96 -24.23 18.55
CA ALA A 17 -26.80 -24.56 17.75
C ALA A 17 -27.35 -24.96 16.38
N ILE A 18 -27.39 -24.00 15.46
CA ILE A 18 -27.53 -24.30 14.05
C ILE A 18 -26.25 -25.05 13.72
N GLY A 19 -26.32 -26.38 13.78
CA GLY A 19 -25.32 -27.28 13.22
C GLY A 19 -25.30 -27.06 11.72
N ALA A 20 -24.63 -26.01 11.27
CA ALA A 20 -24.22 -25.89 9.89
C ALA A 20 -23.13 -26.95 9.71
N THR A 21 -23.52 -28.12 9.25
CA THR A 21 -22.61 -29.09 8.67
C THR A 21 -21.84 -28.35 7.58
N LEU A 22 -20.55 -28.13 7.79
CA LEU A 22 -19.66 -27.67 6.73
C LEU A 22 -19.86 -28.65 5.56
N PRO A 23 -20.20 -28.18 4.35
CA PRO A 23 -20.31 -29.06 3.20
C PRO A 23 -19.01 -29.82 3.02
N HIS A 24 -19.16 -31.10 2.66
CA HIS A 24 -18.13 -32.08 2.31
C HIS A 24 -16.79 -31.42 1.93
N GLU A 25 -15.74 -31.72 2.70
CA GLU A 25 -14.36 -31.33 2.41
C GLU A 25 -14.03 -31.72 0.97
N GLN A 26 -14.22 -30.78 0.03
CA GLN A 26 -13.55 -30.87 -1.25
C GLN A 26 -12.07 -30.75 -0.90
N GLU A 27 -11.32 -31.81 -1.11
CA GLU A 27 -9.86 -31.74 -1.13
C GLU A 27 -9.49 -30.61 -2.08
N VAL A 28 -9.13 -29.46 -1.51
CA VAL A 28 -8.60 -28.35 -2.28
C VAL A 28 -7.26 -28.82 -2.80
N ASN A 29 -7.22 -29.22 -4.06
CA ASN A 29 -5.98 -29.60 -4.71
C ASN A 29 -5.14 -28.34 -4.92
N LEU A 30 -4.25 -28.06 -3.97
CA LEU A 30 -3.46 -26.83 -3.88
C LEU A 30 -2.30 -26.76 -4.90
N GLU A 31 -2.14 -27.75 -5.78
CA GLU A 31 -0.88 -27.97 -6.51
C GLU A 31 -0.63 -27.12 -7.77
N ASN A 32 -1.51 -26.16 -8.14
CA ASN A 32 -1.41 -25.47 -9.44
C ASN A 32 -1.07 -23.97 -9.42
N GLY A 33 -0.45 -23.45 -8.36
CA GLY A 33 0.11 -22.10 -8.35
C GLY A 33 1.63 -22.13 -8.17
N THR A 34 2.35 -21.14 -8.72
CA THR A 34 3.69 -20.80 -8.22
C THR A 34 3.57 -20.47 -6.74
N GLN A 35 3.72 -21.47 -5.87
CA GLN A 35 3.50 -21.31 -4.44
C GLN A 35 4.71 -20.63 -3.82
N THR A 36 4.74 -19.31 -3.89
CA THR A 36 5.55 -18.51 -2.97
C THR A 36 5.17 -18.93 -1.55
N LYS A 37 6.14 -19.46 -0.79
CA LYS A 37 5.93 -19.82 0.62
C LYS A 37 5.56 -18.57 1.43
N PRO A 38 4.75 -18.69 2.50
CA PRO A 38 4.49 -17.54 3.36
C PRO A 38 5.79 -17.00 3.96
N PHE A 39 5.87 -15.69 4.07
CA PHE A 39 7.01 -14.98 4.65
C PHE A 39 6.55 -13.80 5.49
N VAL A 40 7.44 -13.29 6.33
CA VAL A 40 7.22 -12.09 7.15
C VAL A 40 8.33 -11.11 6.82
N ILE A 41 7.96 -9.86 6.52
CA ILE A 41 8.88 -8.72 6.39
C ILE A 41 8.58 -7.77 7.56
N ARG A 42 9.58 -7.48 8.38
CA ARG A 42 9.45 -6.52 9.49
C ARG A 42 9.42 -5.08 8.98
N GLU A 43 9.06 -4.13 9.84
CA GLU A 43 8.91 -2.72 9.46
C GLU A 43 10.18 -2.14 8.79
N ALA A 44 11.36 -2.41 9.36
CA ALA A 44 12.64 -1.92 8.83
C ALA A 44 13.23 -2.77 7.69
N GLU A 45 12.60 -3.89 7.33
CA GLU A 45 13.12 -4.83 6.34
C GLU A 45 12.54 -4.56 4.94
N GLY A 46 13.34 -4.83 3.92
CA GLY A 46 12.90 -4.91 2.53
C GLY A 46 12.84 -6.37 2.07
N ARG A 47 11.85 -6.72 1.27
CA ARG A 47 11.81 -8.00 0.56
C ARG A 47 13.02 -8.08 -0.38
N PHE A 48 13.82 -9.14 -0.26
CA PHE A 48 15.11 -9.28 -0.94
C PHE A 48 16.13 -8.19 -0.57
N ASP A 49 16.04 -7.63 0.64
CA ASP A 49 16.88 -6.54 1.13
C ASP A 49 16.78 -5.25 0.28
N GLU A 50 15.68 -5.08 -0.46
CA GLU A 50 15.43 -3.91 -1.29
C GLU A 50 14.89 -2.74 -0.45
N LEU A 51 15.79 -1.82 -0.11
CA LEU A 51 15.53 -0.53 0.53
C LEU A 51 15.98 0.61 -0.41
N TYR A 52 15.04 1.46 -0.80
CA TYR A 52 15.25 2.55 -1.75
C TYR A 52 15.33 3.89 -1.02
N HIS A 53 16.35 4.67 -1.35
CA HIS A 53 16.52 6.05 -0.87
C HIS A 53 16.25 7.00 -2.03
N ILE A 54 15.08 7.63 -2.02
CA ILE A 54 14.58 8.41 -3.15
C ILE A 54 14.25 9.81 -2.66
N MET A 55 14.84 10.82 -3.29
CA MET A 55 14.51 12.24 -3.03
C MET A 55 14.49 12.64 -1.54
N GLY A 56 15.31 11.99 -0.71
CA GLY A 56 15.42 12.29 0.73
C GLY A 56 14.54 11.45 1.66
N PHE A 57 13.63 10.64 1.11
CA PHE A 57 12.80 9.70 1.87
C PHE A 57 13.20 8.24 1.60
N GLU A 58 12.77 7.35 2.50
CA GLU A 58 13.05 5.91 2.45
C GLU A 58 11.80 5.14 2.05
N LEU A 59 11.99 4.13 1.20
CA LEU A 59 10.95 3.23 0.72
C LEU A 59 11.45 1.78 0.81
N SER A 60 10.67 0.90 1.43
CA SER A 60 10.98 -0.52 1.53
C SER A 60 9.99 -1.34 0.70
N LEU A 61 10.50 -2.26 -0.13
CA LEU A 61 9.66 -3.26 -0.81
C LEU A 61 9.15 -4.25 0.23
N LYS A 62 7.84 -4.51 0.30
CA LYS A 62 7.25 -5.46 1.27
C LYS A 62 6.82 -6.77 0.62
N VAL A 63 6.20 -6.70 -0.55
CA VAL A 63 5.83 -7.86 -1.38
C VAL A 63 6.25 -7.53 -2.80
N SER A 64 6.99 -8.44 -3.45
CA SER A 64 7.47 -8.25 -4.81
C SER A 64 6.49 -8.81 -5.85
N GLY A 65 6.52 -8.30 -7.07
CA GLY A 65 5.89 -8.89 -8.25
C GLY A 65 6.34 -10.34 -8.45
N LYS A 66 7.59 -10.67 -8.08
CA LYS A 66 8.09 -12.06 -8.09
C LYS A 66 7.32 -12.97 -7.15
N ASP A 67 6.81 -12.43 -6.03
CA ASP A 67 6.02 -13.18 -5.07
C ASP A 67 4.57 -13.35 -5.56
N THR A 68 4.09 -12.45 -6.43
CA THR A 68 2.68 -12.33 -6.84
C THR A 68 2.39 -12.68 -8.30
N ASN A 69 3.36 -13.21 -9.05
CA ASN A 69 3.27 -13.35 -10.52
C ASN A 69 2.94 -12.03 -11.23
N GLU A 70 3.61 -10.96 -10.82
CA GLU A 70 3.48 -9.60 -11.33
C GLU A 70 2.11 -8.94 -11.10
N GLN A 71 1.23 -9.55 -10.30
CA GLN A 71 -0.11 -9.02 -10.01
C GLN A 71 -0.05 -7.73 -9.18
N LEU A 72 0.88 -7.63 -8.24
CA LEU A 72 1.09 -6.41 -7.47
C LEU A 72 2.46 -6.40 -6.80
N SER A 73 2.89 -5.20 -6.42
CA SER A 73 3.97 -5.01 -5.46
C SER A 73 3.48 -4.06 -4.37
N THR A 74 3.95 -4.27 -3.14
CA THR A 74 3.61 -3.41 -2.00
C THR A 74 4.85 -2.80 -1.39
N TYR A 75 4.69 -1.62 -0.82
CA TYR A 75 5.78 -0.82 -0.31
C TYR A 75 5.38 -0.12 0.99
N TYR A 76 6.38 0.21 1.79
CA TYR A 76 6.22 1.03 2.99
C TYR A 76 7.24 2.15 2.97
N GLY A 77 6.76 3.39 3.04
CA GLY A 77 7.58 4.60 2.99
C GLY A 77 7.53 5.39 4.28
N THR A 78 8.66 5.99 4.64
CA THR A 78 8.80 6.93 5.77
C THR A 78 9.22 8.29 5.24
N TYR A 79 8.47 9.31 5.61
CA TYR A 79 8.55 10.64 5.04
C TYR A 79 8.63 11.71 6.12
N LYS A 80 9.21 12.85 5.77
CA LYS A 80 9.26 14.08 6.56
C LYS A 80 8.35 15.14 5.96
N LYS A 81 8.09 16.20 6.72
CA LYS A 81 7.34 17.36 6.25
C LYS A 81 7.85 17.87 4.91
N ASN A 82 6.91 18.18 4.02
CA ASN A 82 7.13 18.62 2.65
C ASN A 82 7.74 17.57 1.70
N ASP A 83 7.92 16.32 2.12
CA ASP A 83 8.26 15.26 1.19
C ASP A 83 7.07 14.94 0.28
N GLY A 84 7.38 14.55 -0.95
CA GLY A 84 6.40 14.21 -1.96
C GLY A 84 7.03 14.12 -3.35
N PRO A 85 6.53 13.26 -4.25
CA PRO A 85 7.01 13.19 -5.62
C PRO A 85 6.54 14.42 -6.42
N PRO A 86 7.18 14.74 -7.55
CA PRO A 86 6.59 15.67 -8.52
C PRO A 86 5.23 15.16 -9.02
N LEU A 87 4.42 16.03 -9.61
CA LEU A 87 3.19 15.60 -10.30
C LEU A 87 3.55 14.67 -11.45
N HIS A 88 3.07 13.43 -11.37
CA HIS A 88 3.39 12.38 -12.32
C HIS A 88 2.17 11.54 -12.67
N VAL A 89 2.30 10.72 -13.70
CA VAL A 89 1.26 9.79 -14.15
C VAL A 89 1.87 8.43 -14.41
N HIS A 90 1.15 7.37 -14.02
CA HIS A 90 1.45 5.99 -14.37
C HIS A 90 0.56 5.59 -15.55
N TYR A 91 1.14 4.98 -16.59
CA TYR A 91 0.38 4.55 -17.77
C TYR A 91 -0.12 3.10 -17.66
N LYS A 92 0.47 2.31 -16.76
CA LYS A 92 0.22 0.87 -16.66
C LYS A 92 -0.22 0.40 -15.27
N GLN A 93 -0.07 1.20 -14.23
CA GLN A 93 -0.35 0.82 -12.85
C GLN A 93 -1.34 1.78 -12.22
N ASP A 94 -2.33 1.22 -11.52
CA ASP A 94 -3.05 1.95 -10.49
C ASP A 94 -2.21 1.93 -9.20
N GLU A 95 -2.40 2.93 -8.35
CA GLU A 95 -1.83 2.96 -7.00
C GLU A 95 -2.91 3.05 -5.93
N GLU A 96 -2.64 2.48 -4.76
CA GLU A 96 -3.49 2.65 -3.57
C GLU A 96 -2.58 2.93 -2.38
N PHE A 97 -2.91 3.97 -1.61
CA PHE A 97 -2.19 4.36 -0.41
C PHE A 97 -3.09 4.20 0.82
N TYR A 98 -2.49 3.72 1.91
CA TYR A 98 -3.05 3.70 3.26
C TYR A 98 -2.17 4.53 4.18
N ILE A 99 -2.77 5.45 4.94
CA ILE A 99 -2.05 6.31 5.87
C ILE A 99 -1.84 5.57 7.20
N VAL A 100 -0.61 5.16 7.45
CA VAL A 100 -0.23 4.44 8.69
C VAL A 100 0.03 5.43 9.82
N ASP A 101 0.61 6.58 9.51
CA ASP A 101 0.90 7.66 10.46
C ASP A 101 1.01 9.02 9.75
N GLY A 102 0.67 10.11 10.45
CA GLY A 102 0.77 11.47 9.93
C GLY A 102 -0.47 12.00 9.18
N GLU A 103 -0.27 13.12 8.48
CA GLU A 103 -1.28 13.82 7.68
C GLU A 103 -0.68 14.22 6.32
N VAL A 104 -1.38 13.90 5.24
CA VAL A 104 -0.86 14.04 3.87
C VAL A 104 -1.91 14.66 2.95
N LEU A 105 -1.50 15.64 2.16
CA LEU A 105 -2.31 16.22 1.10
C LEU A 105 -2.04 15.50 -0.22
N PHE A 106 -3.03 14.79 -0.75
CA PHE A 106 -2.99 14.21 -2.09
C PHE A 106 -3.63 15.16 -3.10
N GLN A 107 -3.09 15.18 -4.31
CA GLN A 107 -3.76 15.71 -5.50
C GLN A 107 -3.94 14.56 -6.50
N VAL A 108 -5.17 14.35 -6.97
CA VAL A 108 -5.50 13.34 -7.99
C VAL A 108 -6.33 14.01 -9.07
N GLY A 109 -5.74 14.17 -10.26
CA GLY A 109 -6.27 15.04 -11.30
C GLY A 109 -6.38 16.48 -10.78
N ASN A 110 -7.61 16.98 -10.71
CA ASN A 110 -7.93 18.34 -10.24
C ASN A 110 -8.41 18.36 -8.79
N GLU A 111 -8.61 17.20 -8.17
CA GLU A 111 -9.15 17.08 -6.82
C GLU A 111 -8.02 16.98 -5.80
N LYS A 112 -8.27 17.50 -4.59
CA LYS A 112 -7.33 17.47 -3.48
C LYS A 112 -7.99 16.86 -2.26
N PHE A 113 -7.25 15.99 -1.58
CA PHE A 113 -7.72 15.25 -0.41
C PHE A 113 -6.68 15.34 0.69
N THR A 114 -7.09 15.82 1.87
CA THR A 114 -6.25 15.73 3.07
C THR A 114 -6.61 14.46 3.81
N LEU A 115 -5.64 13.55 3.93
CA LEU A 115 -5.82 12.23 4.53
C LEU A 115 -5.06 12.14 5.84
N LYS A 116 -5.62 11.39 6.79
CA LYS A 116 -5.08 11.14 8.13
C LYS A 116 -4.99 9.64 8.37
N VAL A 117 -4.39 9.28 9.51
CA VAL A 117 -4.23 7.89 9.95
C VAL A 117 -5.52 7.09 9.81
N GLY A 118 -5.42 5.96 9.12
CA GLY A 118 -6.56 5.05 8.87
C GLY A 118 -7.26 5.27 7.53
N ASP A 119 -6.99 6.37 6.84
CA ASP A 119 -7.60 6.66 5.53
C ASP A 119 -6.89 5.91 4.39
N THR A 120 -7.66 5.63 3.33
CA THR A 120 -7.18 5.03 2.07
C THR A 120 -7.52 5.95 0.91
N ILE A 121 -6.63 6.02 -0.09
CA ILE A 121 -6.92 6.65 -1.39
C ILE A 121 -6.49 5.75 -2.54
N TYR A 122 -7.34 5.69 -3.57
CA TYR A 122 -7.07 5.01 -4.82
C TYR A 122 -6.73 6.02 -5.92
N LEU A 123 -5.67 5.75 -6.67
CA LEU A 123 -5.10 6.59 -7.71
C LEU A 123 -5.17 5.82 -9.04
N PRO A 124 -6.17 6.09 -9.87
CA PRO A 124 -6.31 5.40 -11.14
C PRO A 124 -5.14 5.71 -12.07
N ARG A 125 -4.69 4.69 -12.82
CA ARG A 125 -3.75 4.86 -13.93
C ARG A 125 -4.27 5.90 -14.93
N ASN A 126 -3.35 6.57 -15.61
CA ASN A 126 -3.62 7.67 -16.55
C ASN A 126 -4.22 8.95 -15.91
N VAL A 127 -4.34 9.02 -14.58
CA VAL A 127 -4.72 10.24 -13.88
C VAL A 127 -3.48 10.82 -13.18
N PRO A 128 -3.03 12.03 -13.54
CA PRO A 128 -1.90 12.67 -12.87
C PRO A 128 -2.14 12.81 -11.37
N HIS A 129 -1.12 12.52 -10.56
CA HIS A 129 -1.20 12.63 -9.11
C HIS A 129 0.14 12.95 -8.45
N THR A 130 0.05 13.43 -7.21
CA THR A 130 1.17 13.75 -6.31
C THR A 130 0.63 13.79 -4.88
N PHE A 131 1.52 13.81 -3.90
CA PHE A 131 1.18 14.10 -2.52
C PHE A 131 2.21 15.02 -1.87
N LEU A 132 1.85 15.61 -0.74
CA LEU A 132 2.72 16.39 0.12
C LEU A 132 2.45 16.04 1.58
N VAL A 133 3.49 15.70 2.33
CA VAL A 133 3.38 15.47 3.76
C VAL A 133 3.20 16.78 4.51
N LEU A 134 2.11 16.90 5.28
CA LEU A 134 1.75 18.10 6.05
C LEU A 134 2.29 18.05 7.49
N SER A 135 2.29 16.86 8.10
CA SER A 135 2.83 16.62 9.44
C SER A 135 4.36 16.63 9.46
N GLU A 136 4.99 16.64 10.65
CA GLU A 136 6.45 16.58 10.77
C GLU A 136 7.04 15.29 10.19
N THR A 137 6.33 14.17 10.36
CA THR A 137 6.62 12.87 9.77
C THR A 137 5.32 12.21 9.28
N ALA A 138 5.43 11.31 8.31
CA ALA A 138 4.35 10.43 7.89
C ALA A 138 4.88 9.04 7.52
N ARG A 139 4.05 8.01 7.68
CA ARG A 139 4.32 6.65 7.22
C ARG A 139 3.17 6.18 6.35
N LEU A 140 3.50 5.72 5.15
CA LEU A 140 2.53 5.33 4.14
C LEU A 140 2.80 3.89 3.71
N PHE A 141 1.74 3.09 3.66
CA PHE A 141 1.76 1.81 2.96
C PHE A 141 1.10 2.03 1.60
N PHE A 142 1.68 1.53 0.53
CA PHE A 142 1.04 1.61 -0.77
C PHE A 142 1.35 0.41 -1.65
N GLN A 143 0.55 0.23 -2.69
CA GLN A 143 0.74 -0.81 -3.68
C GLN A 143 0.62 -0.26 -5.08
N THR A 144 1.27 -0.95 -6.02
CA THR A 144 1.08 -0.74 -7.46
C THR A 144 0.48 -2.00 -8.07
N ASN A 145 -0.60 -1.83 -8.85
CA ASN A 145 -1.31 -2.93 -9.49
C ASN A 145 -1.49 -2.66 -11.00
N PRO A 146 -0.92 -3.48 -11.90
CA PRO A 146 0.03 -4.58 -11.64
C PRO A 146 1.37 -4.11 -11.04
N SER A 147 2.25 -5.05 -10.66
CA SER A 147 3.65 -4.76 -10.29
C SER A 147 4.37 -4.00 -11.43
N GLY A 148 4.31 -4.58 -12.64
CA GLY A 148 4.87 -3.98 -13.84
C GLY A 148 6.35 -3.64 -13.70
N LYS A 149 6.73 -2.41 -14.04
CA LYS A 149 8.13 -1.96 -14.01
C LYS A 149 8.49 -1.15 -12.75
N THR A 150 7.59 -1.05 -11.78
CA THR A 150 7.74 -0.12 -10.65
C THR A 150 8.91 -0.48 -9.74
N GLU A 151 9.14 -1.77 -9.45
CA GLU A 151 10.31 -2.18 -8.65
C GLU A 151 11.64 -1.80 -9.33
N ALA A 152 11.75 -2.05 -10.63
CA ALA A 152 12.93 -1.68 -11.40
C ALA A 152 13.11 -0.15 -11.48
N PHE A 153 12.01 0.60 -11.52
CA PHE A 153 12.02 2.05 -11.47
C PHE A 153 12.59 2.57 -10.15
N PHE A 154 12.02 2.16 -9.00
CA PHE A 154 12.49 2.62 -7.69
C PHE A 154 13.94 2.22 -7.42
N LYS A 155 14.33 1.00 -7.80
CA LYS A 155 15.73 0.55 -7.70
C LYS A 155 16.69 1.46 -8.45
N LYS A 156 16.38 1.79 -9.71
CA LYS A 156 17.23 2.68 -10.53
C LYS A 156 17.19 4.12 -10.02
N LEU A 157 16.03 4.60 -9.59
CA LEU A 157 15.89 5.96 -9.06
C LEU A 157 16.73 6.14 -7.79
N SER A 158 16.74 5.13 -6.90
CA SER A 158 17.60 5.13 -5.72
C SER A 158 19.09 5.14 -6.04
N GLN A 159 19.50 4.64 -7.21
CA GLN A 159 20.90 4.57 -7.65
C GLN A 159 21.37 5.87 -8.34
N LEU A 160 20.46 6.67 -8.90
CA LEU A 160 20.79 7.95 -9.54
C LEU A 160 21.41 8.95 -8.54
N GLY A 161 21.05 8.85 -7.26
CA GLY A 161 21.61 9.67 -6.19
C GLY A 161 21.19 11.15 -6.26
N PRO A 162 21.70 11.99 -5.34
CA PRO A 162 21.21 13.36 -5.15
C PRO A 162 21.63 14.36 -6.24
N LYS A 163 22.54 13.97 -7.15
CA LYS A 163 23.05 14.83 -8.23
C LYS A 163 22.35 14.63 -9.57
N ALA A 164 21.36 13.75 -9.61
CA ALA A 164 20.62 13.46 -10.83
C ALA A 164 19.92 14.72 -11.35
N THR A 165 20.04 14.95 -12.66
CA THR A 165 19.33 16.04 -13.33
C THR A 165 17.87 15.67 -13.55
N MET A 166 17.00 16.68 -13.69
CA MET A 166 15.59 16.46 -14.00
C MET A 166 15.40 15.70 -15.32
N ASP A 167 16.27 15.90 -16.30
CA ASP A 167 16.25 15.19 -17.58
C ASP A 167 16.54 13.69 -17.42
N GLU A 168 17.52 13.32 -16.58
CA GLU A 168 17.82 11.92 -16.27
C GLU A 168 16.66 11.26 -15.53
N VAL A 169 16.08 11.97 -14.56
CA VAL A 169 14.91 11.50 -13.82
C VAL A 169 13.71 11.32 -14.76
N GLN A 170 13.44 12.27 -15.66
CA GLN A 170 12.35 12.17 -16.63
C GLN A 170 12.55 11.01 -17.62
N LYS A 171 13.77 10.82 -18.13
CA LYS A 171 14.10 9.67 -19.00
C LYS A 171 13.87 8.35 -18.26
N LEU A 172 14.21 8.30 -16.97
CA LEU A 172 13.97 7.12 -16.15
C LEU A 172 12.47 6.85 -15.99
N HIS A 173 11.64 7.86 -15.70
CA HIS A 173 10.18 7.72 -15.61
C HIS A 173 9.62 7.13 -16.92
N LEU A 174 9.95 7.74 -18.06
CA LEU A 174 9.45 7.30 -19.38
C LEU A 174 9.84 5.85 -19.70
N ALA A 175 11.05 5.43 -19.33
CA ALA A 175 11.50 4.05 -19.54
C ALA A 175 10.72 3.01 -18.70
N HIS A 176 10.02 3.43 -17.65
CA HIS A 176 9.29 2.56 -16.74
C HIS A 176 7.77 2.77 -16.74
N ASP A 177 7.24 3.35 -17.82
CA ASP A 177 5.81 3.59 -18.01
C ASP A 177 5.22 4.68 -17.07
N LEU A 178 6.04 5.64 -16.65
CA LEU A 178 5.65 6.85 -15.93
C LEU A 178 6.01 8.12 -16.72
N SER A 179 5.45 9.26 -16.36
CA SER A 179 5.94 10.57 -16.82
C SER A 179 5.73 11.64 -15.75
N ILE A 180 6.71 12.54 -15.58
CA ILE A 180 6.51 13.78 -14.82
C ILE A 180 5.74 14.76 -15.71
N VAL A 181 4.65 15.31 -15.19
CA VAL A 181 3.74 16.20 -15.92
C VAL A 181 3.55 17.55 -15.22
N GLY A 182 4.22 17.76 -14.08
CA GLY A 182 4.20 19.04 -13.39
C GLY A 182 5.13 19.08 -12.18
N PRO A 183 5.19 20.24 -11.50
CA PRO A 183 6.00 20.40 -10.30
C PRO A 183 5.43 19.59 -9.12
N PRO A 184 6.21 19.40 -8.04
CA PRO A 184 5.68 18.92 -6.76
C PRO A 184 4.59 19.83 -6.22
N LEU A 185 3.71 19.26 -5.41
CA LEU A 185 2.69 20.01 -4.69
C LEU A 185 3.33 20.97 -3.68
N LYS A 186 2.71 22.12 -3.48
CA LYS A 186 3.12 23.14 -2.51
C LYS A 186 1.89 23.59 -1.71
N VAL A 187 2.09 23.83 -0.42
CA VAL A 187 1.15 24.57 0.45
C VAL A 187 1.48 26.05 0.47
#